data_AF-A0A7C7SQC2-F1
#
_entry.id   AF-A0A7C7SQC2-F1
#
_cell.length_a   1.000
_cell.length_b   1.000
_cell.length_c   1.000
_cell.angle_alpha   90.00
_cell.angle_beta   90.00
_cell.angle_gamma   90.00
#
_symmetry.space_group_name_H-M   'P 1'
#
loop_
_entity.id
_entity.type
_entity.pdbx_description
1 polymer ?
#
loop_
_entity_poly.entity_id
_entity_poly.type
_entity_poly.pdbx_seq_one_letter_code
_entity_poly.pdbx_strand_id
1 'polypeptide(L)'
;MHYSDPSIMRANRVDRDRAPQDDLMTVYLDTFLDQQRSYDFDVNGYGVQGDGIIDAGGGRSQAIPFADRSWDALFETAGQIVEDGYRAEMAIPF
;
A
#
# COMPACT_ATOMS: atom_id res chain seq x y z
N MET A 1 -12.18 -3.69 -0.08
CA MET A 1 -12.01 -4.54 1.12
C MET A 1 -13.35 -4.59 1.85
N HIS A 2 -13.77 -5.77 2.29
CA HIS A 2 -15.07 -5.98 2.93
C HIS A 2 -14.89 -6.62 4.32
N TYR A 3 -15.68 -6.17 5.30
CA TYR A 3 -15.63 -6.55 6.70
C TYR A 3 -17.00 -7.07 7.15
N SER A 4 -17.01 -8.17 7.89
CA SER A 4 -18.23 -8.66 8.55
C SER A 4 -18.65 -7.78 9.74
N ASP A 5 -17.69 -7.13 10.39
CA ASP A 5 -17.89 -6.10 11.41
C ASP A 5 -17.11 -4.84 11.00
N PRO A 6 -17.76 -3.84 10.40
CA PRO A 6 -17.08 -2.62 9.95
C PRO A 6 -16.44 -1.79 11.07
N SER A 7 -16.81 -1.99 12.34
CA SER A 7 -16.29 -1.20 13.46
C SER A 7 -14.81 -1.45 13.76
N ILE A 8 -14.25 -2.55 13.25
CA ILE A 8 -12.83 -2.89 13.43
C ILE A 8 -11.92 -2.28 12.38
N MET A 9 -12.49 -1.70 11.29
CA MET A 9 -11.73 -1.14 10.18
C MET A 9 -10.83 0.01 10.66
N ARG A 10 -9.58 -0.01 10.24
CA ARG A 10 -8.58 1.03 10.57
C ARG A 10 -8.25 1.85 9.33
N ALA A 11 -8.61 3.14 9.37
CA ALA A 11 -8.19 4.11 8.37
C ALA A 11 -8.06 5.48 9.03
N ASN A 12 -6.99 6.20 8.74
CA ASN A 12 -6.69 7.51 9.29
C ASN A 12 -6.33 8.52 8.18
N ARG A 13 -6.60 9.80 8.40
CA ARG A 13 -6.10 10.88 7.53
C ARG A 13 -4.76 11.33 8.09
N VAL A 14 -3.70 10.88 7.44
CA VAL A 14 -2.30 11.15 7.80
C VAL A 14 -1.51 11.50 6.54
N ASP A 15 -0.28 11.94 6.72
CA ASP A 15 0.64 12.18 5.62
C ASP A 15 0.97 10.86 4.90
N ARG A 16 1.44 10.99 3.64
CA ARG A 16 1.96 9.87 2.85
C ARG A 16 3.01 9.07 3.62
N ASP A 17 2.99 7.74 3.47
CA ASP A 17 3.88 6.78 4.17
C ASP A 17 3.74 6.77 5.71
N ARG A 18 2.72 7.42 6.28
CA ARG A 18 2.48 7.48 7.74
C ARG A 18 1.28 6.65 8.20
N ALA A 19 0.80 5.71 7.39
CA ALA A 19 -0.33 4.84 7.70
C ALA A 19 0.00 3.35 7.98
N PRO A 20 1.16 2.95 8.58
CA PRO A 20 1.57 1.55 8.66
C PRO A 20 0.71 0.66 9.59
N GLN A 21 -0.21 1.27 10.36
CA GLN A 21 -1.14 0.55 11.26
C GLN A 21 -2.58 0.54 10.74
N ASP A 22 -2.83 1.14 9.59
CA ASP A 22 -4.12 1.13 8.92
C ASP A 22 -4.31 -0.18 8.16
N ASP A 23 -5.57 -0.45 7.80
CA ASP A 23 -5.87 -1.46 6.82
C ASP A 23 -5.56 -0.92 5.43
N LEU A 24 -4.51 -1.48 4.82
CA LEU A 24 -3.99 -1.05 3.52
C LEU A 24 -4.32 -2.07 2.44
N MET A 25 -4.67 -1.57 1.26
CA MET A 25 -4.59 -2.35 0.03
C MET A 25 -3.23 -2.08 -0.61
N THR A 26 -2.39 -3.11 -0.72
CA THR A 26 -1.03 -2.99 -1.26
C THR A 26 -0.87 -3.82 -2.51
N VAL A 27 -0.26 -3.25 -3.55
CA VAL A 27 0.13 -3.93 -4.79
C VAL A 27 1.65 -3.96 -4.88
N TYR A 28 2.21 -5.16 -5.09
CA TYR A 28 3.63 -5.34 -5.35
C TYR A 28 3.85 -5.62 -6.83
N LEU A 29 4.76 -4.89 -7.47
CA LEU A 29 5.10 -5.04 -8.88
C LEU A 29 6.58 -5.36 -9.04
N ASP A 30 6.89 -6.55 -9.55
CA ASP A 30 8.19 -6.89 -10.11
C ASP A 30 8.08 -6.72 -11.63
N THR A 31 8.49 -5.55 -12.13
CA THR A 31 8.32 -5.18 -13.54
C THR A 31 9.33 -5.84 -14.48
N PHE A 32 10.43 -6.39 -13.94
CA PHE A 32 11.48 -7.06 -14.70
C PHE A 32 11.43 -8.59 -14.57
N LEU A 33 10.65 -9.10 -13.62
CA LEU A 33 10.50 -10.53 -13.30
C LEU A 33 11.86 -11.19 -12.97
N ASP A 34 12.79 -10.43 -12.39
CA ASP A 34 14.13 -10.89 -12.01
C ASP A 34 14.26 -11.18 -10.51
N GLN A 35 13.22 -10.88 -9.73
CA GLN A 35 13.15 -11.03 -8.28
C GLN A 35 14.26 -10.27 -7.55
N GLN A 36 14.89 -9.28 -8.18
CA GLN A 36 15.92 -8.43 -7.55
C GLN A 36 15.30 -7.18 -6.94
N ARG A 37 14.25 -6.65 -7.58
CA ARG A 37 13.55 -5.44 -7.15
C ARG A 37 12.05 -5.54 -7.40
N SER A 38 11.26 -5.13 -6.42
CA SER A 38 9.85 -4.83 -6.62
C SER A 38 9.50 -3.46 -6.05
N TYR A 39 8.39 -2.91 -6.53
CA TYR A 39 7.78 -1.68 -6.06
C TYR A 39 6.53 -2.02 -5.29
N ASP A 40 6.30 -1.37 -4.15
CA ASP A 40 5.01 -1.42 -3.46
C ASP A 40 4.28 -0.09 -3.59
N PHE A 41 2.97 -0.21 -3.77
CA PHE A 41 2.03 0.91 -3.75
C PHE A 41 0.89 0.54 -2.83
N ASP A 42 0.59 1.36 -1.84
CA ASP A 42 -0.49 1.15 -0.91
C ASP A 42 -1.42 2.35 -0.76
N VAL A 43 -2.65 2.03 -0.37
CA VAL A 43 -3.70 3.01 -0.12
C VAL A 43 -4.62 2.55 1.00
N ASN A 44 -4.97 3.47 1.90
CA ASN A 44 -5.98 3.23 2.93
C ASN A 44 -7.39 3.66 2.50
N GLY A 45 -8.39 3.42 3.35
CA GLY A 45 -9.79 3.79 3.08
C GLY A 45 -10.06 5.29 2.84
N TYR A 46 -9.14 6.18 3.21
CA TYR A 46 -9.22 7.62 2.94
C TYR A 46 -8.39 8.09 1.75
N GLY A 47 -7.76 7.17 1.02
CA GLY A 47 -6.92 7.48 -0.14
C GLY A 47 -5.49 7.90 0.21
N VAL A 48 -5.06 7.77 1.48
CA VAL A 48 -3.69 8.10 1.89
C VAL A 48 -2.73 7.13 1.20
N GLN A 49 -1.75 7.70 0.51
CA GLN A 49 -0.75 6.97 -0.26
C GLN A 49 0.38 6.44 0.62
N GLY A 50 0.93 5.31 0.22
CA GLY A 50 2.30 4.93 0.56
C GLY A 50 2.94 4.18 -0.60
N ASP A 51 4.26 4.23 -0.67
CA ASP A 51 5.04 3.53 -1.67
C ASP A 51 6.45 3.23 -1.20
N GLY A 52 7.15 2.40 -1.96
CA GLY A 52 8.51 2.04 -1.63
C GLY A 52 9.12 1.02 -2.58
N ILE A 53 10.40 0.76 -2.34
CA ILE A 53 11.19 -0.22 -3.08
C ILE A 53 11.55 -1.38 -2.16
N ILE A 54 11.39 -2.59 -2.66
CA ILE A 54 11.87 -3.81 -2.02
C ILE A 54 13.00 -4.38 -2.87
N ASP A 55 14.19 -4.49 -2.27
CA ASP A 55 15.34 -5.16 -2.90
C ASP A 55 15.59 -6.55 -2.29
N ALA A 56 16.02 -7.51 -3.11
CA ALA A 56 16.28 -8.89 -2.70
C ALA A 56 17.33 -9.03 -1.59
N GLY A 57 18.28 -8.09 -1.52
CA GLY A 57 19.33 -8.05 -0.49
C GLY A 57 18.82 -7.61 0.90
N GLY A 58 17.59 -7.12 0.99
CA GLY A 58 16.99 -6.57 2.22
C GLY A 58 16.65 -7.60 3.30
N GLY A 59 16.80 -8.90 2.99
CA GLY A 59 16.97 -10.02 3.92
C GLY A 59 16.34 -9.85 5.30
N ARG A 60 15.01 -9.90 5.38
CA ARG A 60 14.31 -10.16 6.66
C ARG A 60 13.50 -11.42 6.51
N SER A 61 13.49 -12.27 7.53
CA SER A 61 12.82 -13.58 7.57
C SER A 61 11.28 -13.52 7.53
N GLN A 62 10.71 -12.49 6.91
CA GLN A 62 9.27 -12.31 6.76
C GLN A 62 8.84 -12.66 5.34
N ALA A 63 7.60 -13.15 5.21
CA ALA A 63 7.03 -13.51 3.92
C ALA A 63 6.95 -12.31 2.95
N ILE A 64 6.84 -11.08 3.48
CA ILE A 64 6.88 -9.82 2.74
C ILE A 64 7.96 -8.93 3.36
N PRO A 65 9.02 -8.53 2.62
CA PRO A 65 10.04 -7.60 3.12
C PRO A 65 9.47 -6.21 3.43
N PHE A 66 10.17 -5.44 4.27
CA PHE A 66 9.85 -4.02 4.42
C PHE A 66 10.38 -3.25 3.21
N ALA A 67 9.53 -2.40 2.63
CA ALA A 67 9.94 -1.48 1.59
C ALA A 67 10.74 -0.29 2.15
N ASP A 68 11.69 0.19 1.37
CA ASP A 68 12.31 1.49 1.53
C ASP A 68 11.31 2.58 1.11
N ARG A 69 10.72 3.23 2.12
CA ARG A 69 9.74 4.33 1.99
C ARG A 69 10.37 5.68 1.67
N SER A 70 11.65 5.73 1.32
CA SER A 70 12.29 6.97 0.83
C SER A 70 12.11 7.18 -0.68
N TRP A 71 11.58 6.17 -1.38
CA TRP A 71 11.16 6.32 -2.76
C TRP A 71 9.83 7.07 -2.83
N ASP A 72 9.73 8.05 -3.73
CA ASP A 72 8.59 8.95 -3.88
C ASP A 72 8.09 8.92 -5.33
N ALA A 73 7.30 7.91 -5.69
CA ALA A 73 6.66 7.80 -6.99
C ALA A 73 5.53 8.82 -7.16
N LEU A 74 5.29 9.25 -8.40
CA LEU A 74 4.10 10.02 -8.76
C LEU A 74 3.00 9.05 -9.20
N PHE A 75 1.94 8.95 -8.40
CA PHE A 75 0.76 8.15 -8.70
C PHE A 75 -0.47 8.76 -8.03
N GLU A 76 -1.66 8.40 -8.51
CA GLU A 76 -2.92 8.90 -7.96
C GLU A 76 -3.64 7.80 -7.20
N THR A 77 -4.37 8.19 -6.16
CA THR A 77 -5.18 7.30 -5.34
C THR A 77 -6.52 7.92 -4.99
N ALA A 78 -7.52 7.06 -4.81
CA ALA A 78 -8.77 7.42 -4.18
C ALA A 78 -9.21 6.33 -3.19
N GLY A 79 -9.80 6.77 -2.08
CA GLY A 79 -10.41 5.90 -1.08
C GLY A 79 -11.86 6.30 -0.85
N GLN A 80 -12.76 5.32 -0.84
CA GLN A 80 -14.18 5.52 -0.54
C GLN A 80 -14.62 4.54 0.53
N ILE A 81 -15.00 5.04 1.70
CA ILE A 81 -15.68 4.25 2.72
C ILE A 81 -17.08 3.87 2.22
N VAL A 82 -17.43 2.60 2.35
CA VAL A 82 -18.72 2.00 1.98
C VAL A 82 -19.30 1.26 3.19
N GLU A 83 -20.55 0.79 3.09
CA GLU A 83 -21.30 0.20 4.22
C GLU A 83 -20.54 -0.91 4.95
N ASP A 84 -19.80 -1.73 4.21
CA ASP A 84 -19.12 -2.91 4.72
C ASP A 84 -17.59 -2.83 4.55
N GLY A 85 -17.01 -1.63 4.39
CA GLY A 85 -15.55 -1.47 4.28
C GLY A 85 -15.13 -0.27 3.46
N TYR A 86 -14.19 -0.48 2.53
CA TYR A 86 -13.74 0.58 1.63
C TYR A 86 -13.40 0.08 0.23
N ARG A 87 -13.53 0.98 -0.75
CA ARG A 87 -13.02 0.84 -2.11
C ARG A 87 -11.76 1.67 -2.25
N ALA A 88 -10.79 1.10 -2.95
CA ALA A 88 -9.50 1.69 -3.23
C ALA A 88 -9.29 1.71 -4.75
N GLU A 89 -8.84 2.84 -5.25
CA GLU A 89 -8.44 3.01 -6.65
C GLU A 89 -7.02 3.58 -6.68
N MET A 90 -6.21 3.08 -7.62
CA MET A 90 -4.85 3.56 -7.87
C MET A 90 -4.67 3.74 -9.37
N ALA A 91 -4.04 4.85 -9.78
CA ALA A 91 -3.55 5.05 -11.14
C ALA A 91 -2.01 5.16 -11.09
N ILE A 92 -1.35 4.08 -11.49
CA ILE A 92 0.12 3.95 -11.50
C ILE A 92 0.61 4.15 -12.93
N PRO A 93 1.41 5.20 -13.22
CA PRO A 93 1.95 5.43 -14.56
C PRO A 93 3.05 4.43 -14.94
N PHE A 94 3.29 4.26 -16.24
CA PHE A 94 4.27 3.33 -16.82
C PHE A 94 5.46 4.04 -17.44
#